data_AF-A0A931RFA4-F1
#
_entry.id   AF-A0A931RFA4-F1
#
_cell.length_a   1.000
_cell.length_b   1.000
_cell.length_c   1.000
_cell.angle_alpha   90.00
_cell.angle_beta   90.00
_cell.angle_gamma   90.00
#
_symmetry.space_group_name_H-M   'P 1'
#
loop_
_entity.id
_entity.type
_entity.pdbx_description
1 polymer ?
#
loop_
_entity_poly.entity_id
_entity_poly.type
_entity_poly.pdbx_seq_one_letter_code
_entity_poly.pdbx_strand_id
1 'polypeptide(L)'
;MDEIVFPEYDGRSLLNIPSTIFKLFGVTPLKKALPKYYYQSIRECEKIVLLLLDRFGDNVFIKHLSKIPFLKKLKDRGIYHLGMHGGLSKDEMKIPYITVKISDLK
;
A
#
# COMPACT_ATOMS: atom_id res chain seq x y z
N MET A 1 -0.05 -24.39 17.91
CA MET A 1 -0.37 -22.99 18.24
C MET A 1 0.03 -22.17 17.04
N ASP A 2 -0.89 -21.39 16.48
CA ASP A 2 -0.53 -20.43 15.43
C ASP A 2 0.42 -19.38 16.03
N GLU A 3 1.48 -19.08 15.31
CA GLU A 3 2.50 -18.11 15.71
C GLU A 3 1.87 -16.71 15.69
N ILE A 4 1.81 -16.03 16.84
CA ILE A 4 1.35 -14.64 16.91
C ILE A 4 2.38 -13.78 16.17
N VAL A 5 1.96 -13.13 15.09
CA VAL A 5 2.84 -12.28 14.28
C VAL A 5 2.45 -10.82 14.46
N PHE A 6 3.44 -9.99 14.84
CA PHE A 6 3.23 -8.57 15.11
C PHE A 6 3.41 -7.70 13.86
N PRO A 7 2.59 -6.65 13.67
CA PRO A 7 2.76 -5.69 12.59
C PRO A 7 4.14 -5.02 12.59
N GLU A 8 4.69 -4.82 11.39
CA GLU A 8 5.96 -4.13 11.20
C GLU A 8 5.78 -2.61 11.17
N TYR A 9 5.57 -2.04 12.35
CA TYR A 9 5.36 -0.59 12.52
C TYR A 9 6.57 0.28 12.09
N ASP A 10 7.76 -0.31 11.98
CA ASP A 10 9.00 0.39 11.65
C ASP A 10 9.28 0.53 10.14
N GLY A 11 8.25 0.75 9.33
CA GLY A 11 8.43 1.19 7.94
C GLY A 11 7.76 0.35 6.87
N ARG A 12 6.92 -0.64 7.21
CA ARG A 12 6.09 -1.38 6.25
C ARG A 12 4.60 -1.43 6.64
N SER A 13 4.19 -0.54 7.54
CA SER A 13 2.83 -0.49 8.08
C SER A 13 1.97 0.59 7.43
N LEU A 14 0.64 0.40 7.50
CA LEU A 14 -0.35 1.45 7.21
C LEU A 14 -0.07 2.74 7.97
N LEU A 15 0.50 2.67 9.18
CA LEU A 15 0.83 3.84 9.99
C LEU A 15 1.92 4.73 9.36
N ASN A 16 2.68 4.20 8.39
CA ASN A 16 3.69 4.95 7.66
C ASN A 16 3.10 5.76 6.49
N ILE A 17 1.83 5.51 6.09
CA ILE A 17 1.19 6.18 4.95
C ILE A 17 1.06 7.70 5.15
N PRO A 18 0.55 8.23 6.29
CA PRO A 18 0.44 9.68 6.47
C PRO A 18 1.80 10.40 6.37
N SER A 19 2.84 9.81 6.98
CA SER A 19 4.20 10.36 6.91
C SER A 19 4.78 10.31 5.48
N THR A 20 4.39 9.30 4.70
CA THR A 20 4.76 9.19 3.28
C THR A 20 4.09 10.28 2.45
N ILE A 21 2.80 10.54 2.69
CA ILE A 21 2.04 11.60 2.02
C ILE A 21 2.63 12.97 2.35
N PHE A 22 2.92 13.27 3.61
CA PHE A 22 3.58 14.52 4.01
C PHE A 22 4.92 14.71 3.29
N LYS A 23 5.75 13.66 3.23
CA LYS A 23 7.03 13.71 2.53
C LYS A 23 6.88 13.97 1.02
N LEU A 24 5.85 13.42 0.38
CA LEU A 24 5.54 13.69 -1.04
C LEU A 24 5.18 15.17 -1.29
N PHE A 25 4.57 15.83 -0.31
CA PHE A 25 4.26 17.27 -0.34
C PHE A 25 5.36 18.17 0.23
N GLY A 26 6.56 17.63 0.50
CA GLY A 26 7.69 18.41 1.03
C GLY A 26 7.54 18.81 2.50
N VAL A 27 6.58 18.24 3.23
CA VAL A 27 6.36 18.48 4.66
C VAL A 27 7.20 17.49 5.47
N THR A 28 7.91 17.98 6.47
CA THR A 28 8.69 17.14 7.41
C THR A 28 7.75 16.22 8.20
N PRO A 29 7.87 14.89 8.09
CA PRO A 29 6.97 13.97 8.75
C PRO A 29 7.31 13.79 10.24
N LEU A 30 6.29 13.58 11.08
CA LEU A 30 6.44 13.31 12.52
C LEU A 30 6.89 11.87 12.82
N LYS A 31 6.71 10.95 11.87
CA LYS A 31 7.06 9.53 11.99
C LYS A 31 7.80 9.05 10.74
N LYS A 32 8.30 7.82 10.78
CA LYS A 32 8.96 7.17 9.65
C LYS A 32 7.99 7.02 8.48
N ALA A 33 8.36 7.54 7.32
CA ALA A 33 7.70 7.27 6.05
C ALA A 33 8.08 5.87 5.54
N LEU A 34 7.34 5.37 4.55
CA LEU A 34 7.72 4.16 3.83
C LEU A 34 9.10 4.35 3.14
N PRO A 35 9.79 3.27 2.80
CA PRO A 35 10.95 3.32 1.93
C PRO A 35 10.60 3.95 0.57
N LYS A 36 11.53 4.71 -0.01
CA LYS A 36 11.30 5.50 -1.24
C LYS A 36 10.75 4.67 -2.41
N TYR A 37 11.16 3.41 -2.53
CA TYR A 37 10.73 2.52 -3.60
C TYR A 37 9.24 2.17 -3.56
N TYR A 38 8.52 2.44 -2.45
CA TYR A 38 7.07 2.28 -2.37
C TYR A 38 6.29 3.36 -3.13
N TYR A 39 6.84 4.57 -3.26
CA TYR A 39 6.10 5.74 -3.79
C TYR A 39 6.88 6.57 -4.81
N GLN A 40 8.05 6.10 -5.24
CA GLN A 40 8.88 6.85 -6.19
C GLN A 40 8.20 7.14 -7.53
N SER A 41 7.25 6.29 -7.95
CA SER A 41 6.48 6.46 -9.20
C SER A 41 5.48 7.61 -9.14
N ILE A 42 5.07 8.05 -7.95
CA ILE A 42 4.01 9.06 -7.75
C ILE A 42 4.57 10.38 -7.20
N ARG A 43 5.86 10.65 -7.39
CA ARG A 43 6.44 11.96 -7.04
C ARG A 43 5.83 13.06 -7.92
N GLU A 44 5.90 14.30 -7.41
CA GLU A 44 5.49 15.51 -8.12
C GLU A 44 3.98 15.53 -8.48
N CYS A 45 3.16 14.78 -7.73
CA CYS A 45 1.72 14.81 -7.88
C CYS A 45 1.14 15.97 -7.06
N GLU A 46 0.32 16.81 -7.67
CA GLU A 46 -0.40 17.89 -6.98
C GLU A 46 -1.48 17.38 -6.03
N LYS A 47 -2.01 16.18 -6.30
CA LYS A 47 -3.11 15.56 -5.56
C LYS A 47 -2.80 14.09 -5.33
N ILE A 48 -3.09 13.62 -4.11
CA ILE A 48 -2.99 12.21 -3.74
C ILE A 48 -4.38 11.74 -3.30
N VAL A 49 -4.83 10.64 -3.88
CA VAL A 49 -6.05 9.93 -3.46
C VAL A 49 -5.62 8.65 -2.75
N LEU A 50 -6.00 8.51 -1.47
CA LEU A 50 -5.76 7.29 -0.69
C LEU A 50 -7.04 6.45 -0.68
N LEU A 51 -6.96 5.24 -1.25
CA LEU A 51 -8.01 4.23 -1.17
C LEU A 51 -7.61 3.20 -0.11
N LEU A 52 -8.31 3.20 1.02
CA LEU A 52 -8.15 2.19 2.07
C LEU A 52 -9.36 1.26 2.02
N LEU A 53 -9.11 -0.02 1.75
CA LEU A 53 -10.15 -1.05 1.68
C LEU A 53 -10.08 -1.93 2.93
N ASP A 54 -11.14 -1.91 3.72
CA ASP A 54 -11.20 -2.71 4.95
C ASP A 54 -11.31 -4.21 4.63
N ARG A 55 -10.62 -5.03 5.42
CA ARG A 55 -10.50 -6.50 5.27
C ARG A 55 -10.09 -6.98 3.86
N PHE A 56 -9.42 -6.12 3.09
CA PHE A 56 -9.00 -6.43 1.73
C PHE A 56 -7.54 -6.90 1.72
N GLY A 57 -7.32 -8.14 2.16
CA GLY A 57 -6.00 -8.79 2.17
C GLY A 57 -5.50 -9.15 0.77
N ASP A 58 -4.22 -9.47 0.69
CA ASP A 58 -3.58 -9.80 -0.59
C ASP A 58 -4.18 -11.03 -1.28
N ASN A 59 -4.57 -12.02 -0.48
CA ASN A 59 -5.32 -13.19 -0.95
C ASN A 59 -6.62 -12.81 -1.68
N VAL A 60 -7.36 -11.80 -1.18
CA VAL A 60 -8.57 -11.28 -1.82
C VAL A 60 -8.21 -10.57 -3.11
N PHE A 61 -7.16 -9.73 -3.10
CA PHE A 61 -6.69 -9.04 -4.30
C PHE A 61 -6.34 -10.02 -5.43
N ILE A 62 -5.52 -11.03 -5.14
CA ILE A 62 -5.09 -12.04 -6.12
C ILE A 62 -6.28 -12.87 -6.62
N LYS A 63 -7.19 -13.29 -5.74
CA LYS A 63 -8.40 -14.05 -6.11
C LYS A 63 -9.30 -13.31 -7.11
N HIS A 64 -9.33 -11.98 -7.04
CA HIS A 64 -10.19 -11.13 -7.88
C HIS A 64 -9.45 -10.47 -9.06
N LEU A 65 -8.12 -10.61 -9.13
CA LEU A 65 -7.27 -9.94 -10.12
C LEU A 65 -7.68 -10.24 -11.57
N SER A 66 -8.07 -11.48 -11.88
CA SER A 66 -8.50 -11.88 -13.23
C SER A 66 -9.94 -11.49 -13.55
N LYS A 67 -10.76 -11.20 -12.52
CA LYS A 67 -12.20 -10.94 -12.65
C LYS A 67 -12.52 -9.45 -12.73
N ILE A 68 -11.66 -8.60 -12.19
CA ILE A 68 -11.88 -7.16 -12.09
C ILE A 68 -10.81 -6.44 -12.92
N PRO A 69 -11.13 -5.93 -14.13
CA PRO A 69 -10.17 -5.27 -15.00
C PRO A 69 -9.43 -4.11 -14.34
N PHE A 70 -10.09 -3.39 -13.44
CA PHE A 70 -9.48 -2.31 -12.68
C PHE A 70 -8.34 -2.80 -11.77
N LEU A 71 -8.51 -3.91 -11.04
CA LEU A 71 -7.44 -4.49 -10.21
C LEU A 71 -6.26 -4.95 -11.06
N LYS A 72 -6.54 -5.52 -12.23
CA LYS A 72 -5.49 -5.87 -13.20
C LYS A 72 -4.70 -4.64 -13.66
N LYS A 73 -5.39 -3.57 -14.07
CA LYS A 73 -4.73 -2.29 -14.43
C LYS A 73 -3.88 -1.75 -13.29
N LEU A 74 -4.38 -1.77 -12.05
CA LEU A 74 -3.62 -1.33 -10.88
C LEU A 74 -2.33 -2.14 -10.70
N LYS A 75 -2.39 -3.47 -10.85
CA LYS A 75 -1.22 -4.34 -10.73
C LYS A 75 -0.22 -4.15 -11.87
N ASP A 76 -0.71 -4.01 -13.10
CA ASP A 76 0.13 -3.95 -14.31
C ASP A 76 0.79 -2.58 -14.50
N ARG A 77 0.15 -1.50 -14.03
CA ARG A 77 0.60 -0.10 -14.22
C ARG A 77 1.18 0.53 -12.95
N GLY A 78 0.86 -0.03 -11.78
CA GLY A 78 1.32 0.48 -10.50
C GLY A 78 2.57 -0.22 -9.98
N ILE A 79 3.18 0.38 -8.97
CA ILE A 79 4.14 -0.30 -8.12
C ILE A 79 3.35 -1.04 -7.04
N TYR A 80 3.32 -2.37 -7.13
CA TYR A 80 2.69 -3.25 -6.16
C TYR A 80 3.71 -3.76 -5.14
N HIS A 81 3.41 -3.59 -3.87
CA HIS A 81 4.16 -4.12 -2.73
C HIS A 81 3.22 -4.81 -1.75
N LEU A 82 3.77 -5.71 -0.96
CA LEU A 82 3.09 -6.23 0.23
C LEU A 82 3.37 -5.32 1.41
N GLY A 83 2.33 -4.65 1.89
CA GLY A 83 2.34 -4.01 3.20
C GLY A 83 2.12 -5.03 4.31
N MET A 84 2.55 -4.70 5.52
CA MET A 84 2.34 -5.52 6.72
C MET A 84 1.47 -4.77 7.73
N HIS A 85 0.34 -5.34 8.11
CA HIS A 85 -0.48 -4.89 9.24
C HIS A 85 -0.64 -5.98 10.29
N GLY A 86 -1.28 -5.68 11.42
CA GLY A 86 -1.51 -6.65 12.48
C GLY A 86 -2.70 -7.54 12.15
N GLY A 87 -2.58 -8.85 12.37
CA GLY A 87 -3.62 -9.84 12.12
C GLY A 87 -3.42 -11.06 13.00
N LEU A 88 -4.41 -11.94 13.04
CA LEU A 88 -4.35 -13.19 13.83
C LEU A 88 -3.59 -14.30 13.10
N SER A 89 -3.29 -14.11 11.80
CA SER A 89 -2.49 -15.04 10.99
C SER A 89 -1.55 -14.31 10.02
N LYS A 90 -0.49 -14.99 9.57
CA LYS A 90 0.50 -14.46 8.61
C LYS A 90 -0.12 -13.97 7.29
N ASP A 91 -1.22 -14.60 6.86
CA ASP A 91 -1.89 -14.23 5.62
C ASP A 91 -2.83 -13.03 5.80
N GLU A 92 -3.47 -12.90 6.97
CA GLU A 92 -4.21 -11.68 7.31
C GLU A 92 -3.30 -10.47 7.35
N MET A 93 -2.02 -10.62 7.70
CA MET A 93 -1.11 -9.48 7.83
C MET A 93 -0.67 -8.85 6.51
N LYS A 94 -0.86 -9.53 5.38
CA LYS A 94 -0.42 -9.04 4.07
C LYS A 94 -1.54 -8.25 3.41
N ILE A 95 -1.25 -6.98 3.15
CA ILE A 95 -2.14 -6.12 2.36
C ILE A 95 -1.51 -5.71 1.04
N PRO A 96 -2.31 -5.62 -0.04
CA PRO A 96 -1.86 -5.01 -1.27
C PRO A 96 -1.63 -3.52 -1.02
N TYR A 97 -0.41 -3.05 -1.24
CA TYR A 97 -0.08 -1.64 -1.31
C TYR A 97 0.30 -1.30 -2.75
N ILE A 98 -0.44 -0.40 -3.37
CA ILE A 98 -0.24 -0.03 -4.78
C ILE A 98 -0.11 1.48 -4.87
N THR A 99 0.96 1.95 -5.53
CA THR A 99 1.09 3.36 -5.95
C THR A 99 1.09 3.44 -7.47
N VAL A 100 0.27 4.34 -8.01
CA VAL A 100 0.14 4.55 -9.45
C VAL A 100 -0.30 5.98 -9.71
N LYS A 101 0.18 6.59 -10.80
CA LYS A 101 -0.38 7.86 -11.24
C LYS A 101 -1.72 7.59 -11.90
N ILE A 102 -2.74 8.37 -11.54
CA ILE A 102 -4.10 8.20 -12.12
C ILE A 102 -4.08 8.36 -13.65
N SER A 103 -3.17 9.16 -14.19
CA SER A 103 -2.92 9.31 -15.64
C SER A 103 -2.62 7.99 -16.34
N ASP A 104 -2.00 7.04 -15.63
CA ASP A 104 -1.50 5.79 -16.19
C ASP A 104 -2.57 4.69 -16.17
N LEU A 105 -3.74 4.98 -15.59
CA LEU A 105 -4.89 4.06 -15.50
C LEU A 105 -5.91 4.24 -16.63
N LYS A 106 -5.76 5.29 -17.45
CA LYS A 106 -6.61 5.54 -18.62
C LYS A 106 -6.53 4.37 -19.60
#